data_AF-F9FIW1-F1
#
_entry.id   AF-F9FIW1-F1
#
_cell.length_a   1.000
_cell.length_b   1.000
_cell.length_c   1.000
_cell.angle_alpha   90.00
_cell.angle_beta   90.00
_cell.angle_gamma   90.00
#
_symmetry.space_group_name_H-M   'P 1'
#
loop_
_entity.id
_entity.type
_entity.pdbx_description
1 polymer ?
#
loop_
_entity_poly.entity_id
_entity_poly.type
_entity_poly.pdbx_seq_one_letter_code
_entity_poly.pdbx_strand_id
1 'polypeptide(L)'
;MLTSDLALINDPSYLKICKRWHDNPKELNAAFARAWYKLLHRDLGPVSRYLGPEVAKEKFIWQDPLPERKGDIIGEADISSLKSAILSADGLDVSKLVSTAWNSASTFRGTDKRGGANGARIALEPQVNWVSNNPKQLKQVLSALKKVQKDFNSKSGSKKVSLADLIVLGGVAAIEKAAQAAGFKDVEVPFTPGRVDATQNQTDLVQFGYLEPLADGFRNYGHGTARARTEEILVDRAALLTLTPPEMTVLVAYSWAKKDSQGELWTGTDRATKSVKWTATRADLVFGSHAELRAISEVYGSADAKEKFVKDFISAWTKVMNLDRFDVKAEK
;
A
#
# COMPACT_ATOMS: atom_id res chain seq x y z
N MET A 1 18.40 34.81 24.17
CA MET A 1 17.26 33.88 23.98
C MET A 1 16.48 34.36 22.79
N LEU A 2 16.28 33.50 21.81
CA LEU A 2 15.36 33.71 20.69
C LEU A 2 13.91 33.66 21.18
N THR A 3 12.98 34.16 20.36
CA THR A 3 11.55 34.03 20.64
C THR A 3 11.12 32.56 20.82
N SER A 4 11.73 31.64 20.06
CA SER A 4 11.51 30.20 20.22
C SER A 4 12.00 29.67 21.56
N ASP A 5 13.12 30.18 22.09
CA ASP A 5 13.65 29.75 23.38
C ASP A 5 12.75 30.24 24.51
N LEU A 6 12.25 31.48 24.41
CA LEU A 6 11.30 32.04 25.36
C LEU A 6 9.95 31.30 25.34
N ALA A 7 9.54 30.76 24.18
CA ALA A 7 8.32 29.96 24.09
C ALA A 7 8.36 28.71 24.98
N LEU A 8 9.53 28.12 25.20
CA LEU A 8 9.69 26.94 26.05
C LEU A 8 9.38 27.20 27.54
N ILE A 9 9.53 28.45 27.99
CA ILE A 9 9.23 28.86 29.38
C ILE A 9 7.90 29.62 29.50
N ASN A 10 7.41 30.21 28.42
CA ASN A 10 6.15 30.96 28.42
C ASN A 10 4.93 30.08 28.10
N ASP A 11 5.09 28.97 27.38
CA ASP A 11 4.00 28.00 27.19
C ASP A 11 3.86 27.11 28.44
N PRO A 12 2.65 26.96 29.03
CA PRO A 12 2.46 26.18 30.25
C PRO A 12 2.80 24.69 30.11
N SER A 13 2.68 24.11 28.92
CA SER A 13 2.99 22.70 28.67
C SER A 13 4.49 22.49 28.53
N TYR A 14 5.18 23.34 27.76
CA TYR A 14 6.65 23.28 27.65
C TYR A 14 7.33 23.66 28.96
N LEU A 15 6.80 24.63 29.72
CA LEU A 15 7.39 25.03 31.00
C LEU A 15 7.44 23.87 31.99
N LYS A 16 6.41 23.02 32.04
CA LYS A 16 6.40 21.80 32.88
C LYS A 16 7.53 20.85 32.51
N ILE A 17 7.77 20.64 31.21
CA ILE A 17 8.85 19.79 30.70
C ILE A 17 10.22 20.41 31.03
N CYS A 18 10.38 21.71 30.77
CA CYS A 18 11.63 22.42 31.02
C CYS A 18 12.00 22.45 32.50
N LYS A 19 11.04 22.69 33.40
CA LYS A 19 11.27 22.61 34.85
C LYS A 19 11.71 21.20 35.26
N ARG A 20 11.01 20.16 34.80
CA ARG A 20 11.41 18.77 35.07
C ARG A 20 12.83 18.48 34.59
N TRP A 21 13.19 18.88 33.38
CA TRP A 21 14.52 18.65 32.81
C TRP A 21 15.62 19.50 33.43
N HIS A 22 15.29 20.71 33.91
CA HIS A 22 16.19 21.54 34.69
C HIS A 22 16.57 20.84 36.00
N ASP A 23 15.58 20.29 36.71
CA ASP A 23 15.78 19.55 37.96
C ASP A 23 16.37 18.15 37.72
N ASN A 24 16.22 17.59 36.51
CA ASN A 24 16.66 16.24 36.13
C ASN A 24 17.48 16.21 34.82
N PRO A 25 18.73 16.74 34.79
CA PRO A 25 19.51 16.86 33.55
C PRO A 25 19.81 15.52 32.84
N LYS A 26 19.85 14.41 33.59
CA LYS A 26 20.03 13.06 32.99
C LYS A 26 18.84 12.65 32.13
N GLU A 27 17.62 13.03 32.51
CA GLU A 27 16.43 12.76 31.70
C GLU A 27 16.44 13.58 30.41
N LEU A 28 16.88 14.85 30.48
CA LEU A 28 17.08 15.68 29.30
C LEU A 28 18.06 15.04 28.33
N ASN A 29 19.23 14.61 28.81
CA ASN A 29 20.25 13.99 27.96
C ASN A 29 19.71 12.72 27.27
N ALA A 30 18.99 11.87 28.00
CA ALA A 30 18.38 10.67 27.43
C ALA A 30 17.28 10.99 26.40
N ALA A 31 16.41 11.96 26.70
CA ALA A 31 15.36 12.40 25.80
C ALA A 31 15.94 13.06 24.54
N PHE A 32 16.94 13.92 24.68
CA PHE A 32 17.62 14.59 23.58
C PHE A 32 18.33 13.58 22.68
N ALA A 33 19.08 12.61 23.24
CA ALA A 33 19.74 11.57 22.45
C ALA A 33 18.73 10.76 21.61
N ARG A 34 17.59 10.36 22.21
CA ARG A 34 16.52 9.64 21.50
C ARG A 34 15.82 10.50 20.45
N ALA A 35 15.57 11.78 20.76
CA ALA A 35 14.95 12.72 19.84
C ALA A 35 15.87 13.03 18.64
N TRP A 36 17.17 13.19 18.89
CA TRP A 36 18.18 13.40 17.86
C TRP A 36 18.33 12.18 16.95
N TYR A 37 18.40 10.97 17.53
CA TYR A 37 18.42 9.73 16.77
C TYR A 37 17.15 9.61 15.90
N LYS A 38 15.96 9.84 16.46
CA LYS A 38 14.72 9.87 15.68
C LYS A 38 14.77 10.92 14.56
N LEU A 39 15.20 12.14 14.85
CA LEU A 39 15.25 13.24 13.88
C LEU A 39 16.07 12.86 12.65
N LEU A 40 17.23 12.22 12.86
CA LEU A 40 18.17 11.86 11.80
C LEU A 40 17.85 10.55 11.06
N HIS A 41 16.90 9.74 11.57
CA HIS A 41 16.63 8.41 11.03
C HIS A 41 15.15 8.14 10.70
N ARG A 42 14.23 9.07 11.00
CA ARG A 42 12.78 8.89 10.83
C ARG A 42 12.34 8.64 9.38
N ASP A 43 13.16 9.00 8.40
CA ASP A 43 12.91 8.83 6.97
C ASP A 43 13.73 7.68 6.33
N LEU A 44 14.45 6.92 7.16
CA LEU A 44 15.15 5.71 6.71
C LEU A 44 14.23 4.49 6.63
N GLY A 45 12.97 4.58 7.07
CA GLY A 45 12.03 3.47 7.07
C GLY A 45 12.43 2.32 8.01
N PRO A 46 12.15 1.05 7.64
CA PRO A 46 12.35 -0.08 8.54
C PRO A 46 13.83 -0.36 8.83
N VAL A 47 14.09 -0.94 10.01
CA VAL A 47 15.44 -1.22 10.53
C VAL A 47 16.27 -2.13 9.60
N SER A 48 15.64 -2.94 8.74
CA SER A 48 16.33 -3.73 7.72
C SER A 48 17.15 -2.89 6.74
N ARG A 49 16.89 -1.58 6.64
CA ARG A 49 17.66 -0.64 5.82
C ARG A 49 18.89 -0.05 6.51
N TYR A 50 19.04 -0.24 7.82
CA TYR A 50 20.07 0.42 8.61
C TYR A 50 21.35 -0.40 8.50
N LEU A 51 22.48 0.27 8.22
CA LEU A 51 23.76 -0.37 7.96
C LEU A 51 24.83 0.18 8.91
N GLY A 52 25.83 -0.64 9.21
CA GLY A 52 26.99 -0.25 10.02
C GLY A 52 26.94 -0.75 11.47
N PRO A 53 28.06 -0.64 12.20
CA PRO A 53 28.22 -1.22 13.53
C PRO A 53 27.54 -0.41 14.65
N GLU A 54 27.14 0.84 14.38
CA GLU A 54 26.58 1.76 15.38
C GLU A 54 25.05 1.82 15.37
N VAL A 55 24.39 0.95 14.60
CA VAL A 55 22.92 0.85 14.61
C VAL A 55 22.44 0.52 16.02
N ALA A 56 21.55 1.35 16.55
CA ALA A 56 21.01 1.16 17.89
C ALA A 56 20.33 -0.21 18.01
N LYS A 57 20.69 -0.97 19.06
CA LYS A 57 20.08 -2.28 19.34
C LYS A 57 18.61 -2.16 19.78
N GLU A 58 18.25 -1.04 20.38
CA GLU A 58 16.87 -0.75 20.76
C GLU A 58 16.03 -0.50 19.50
N LYS A 59 14.90 -1.21 19.38
CA LYS A 59 13.91 -0.99 18.33
C LYS A 59 12.90 0.04 18.81
N PHE A 60 12.71 1.10 18.04
CA PHE A 60 11.77 2.17 18.38
C PHE A 60 10.45 2.00 17.65
N ILE A 61 9.34 2.37 18.32
CA ILE A 61 8.00 2.25 17.74
C ILE A 61 7.80 3.05 16.45
N TRP A 62 8.48 4.21 16.32
CA TRP A 62 8.42 5.05 15.13
C TRP A 62 9.14 4.47 13.90
N GLN A 63 9.86 3.36 14.06
CA GLN A 63 10.47 2.60 12.95
C GLN A 63 9.51 1.56 12.36
N ASP A 64 8.25 1.53 12.81
CA ASP A 64 7.22 0.56 12.43
C ASP A 64 7.75 -0.89 12.50
N PRO A 65 8.29 -1.33 13.66
CA PRO A 65 9.10 -2.54 13.75
C PRO A 65 8.33 -3.79 13.31
N LEU A 66 9.03 -4.66 12.60
CA LEU A 66 8.53 -5.98 12.22
C LEU A 66 9.12 -7.05 13.15
N PRO A 67 8.35 -8.08 13.55
CA PRO A 67 8.88 -9.20 14.31
C PRO A 67 9.81 -10.05 13.44
N GLU A 68 10.60 -10.88 14.11
CA GLU A 68 11.36 -11.93 13.41
C GLU A 68 10.42 -12.99 12.85
N ARG A 69 10.81 -13.57 11.71
CA ARG A 69 10.06 -14.64 11.08
C ARG A 69 10.07 -15.89 11.97
N LYS A 70 8.92 -16.57 12.04
CA LYS A 70 8.77 -17.88 12.67
C LYS A 70 8.51 -18.94 11.62
N GLY A 71 9.25 -20.05 11.69
CA GLY A 71 9.09 -21.20 10.78
C GLY A 71 9.71 -20.99 9.40
N ASP A 72 9.84 -22.10 8.68
CA ASP A 72 10.53 -22.16 7.39
C ASP A 72 9.73 -21.51 6.26
N ILE A 73 10.43 -21.13 5.20
CA ILE A 73 9.85 -20.52 3.99
C ILE A 73 9.01 -21.53 3.21
N ILE A 74 7.84 -21.10 2.75
CA ILE A 74 7.01 -21.87 1.83
C ILE A 74 7.67 -21.98 0.46
N GLY A 75 7.58 -23.15 -0.18
CA GLY A 75 8.11 -23.40 -1.52
C GLY A 75 7.06 -23.24 -2.62
N GLU A 76 7.45 -23.47 -3.87
CA GLU A 76 6.57 -23.31 -5.05
C GLU A 76 5.30 -24.18 -4.99
N ALA A 77 5.43 -25.45 -4.56
CA ALA A 77 4.29 -26.34 -4.40
C ALA A 77 3.29 -25.83 -3.34
N ASP A 78 3.81 -25.27 -2.24
CA ASP A 78 2.99 -24.67 -1.18
C ASP A 78 2.27 -23.43 -1.71
N ILE A 79 2.98 -22.58 -2.46
CA ILE A 79 2.43 -21.36 -3.10
C ILE A 79 1.28 -21.74 -4.04
N SER A 80 1.47 -22.71 -4.92
CA SER A 80 0.42 -23.18 -5.85
C SER A 80 -0.81 -23.73 -5.11
N SER A 81 -0.60 -24.53 -4.06
CA SER A 81 -1.68 -25.03 -3.21
C SER A 81 -2.42 -23.91 -2.49
N LEU A 82 -1.70 -22.91 -1.96
CA LEU A 82 -2.29 -21.76 -1.27
C LEU A 82 -3.10 -20.87 -2.22
N LYS A 83 -2.60 -20.60 -3.44
CA LYS A 83 -3.37 -19.89 -4.48
C LYS A 83 -4.71 -20.57 -4.72
N SER A 84 -4.68 -21.89 -4.90
CA SER A 84 -5.89 -22.69 -5.13
C SER A 84 -6.87 -22.63 -3.94
N ALA A 85 -6.34 -22.74 -2.71
CA ALA A 85 -7.14 -22.65 -1.49
C ALA A 85 -7.79 -21.27 -1.31
N ILE A 86 -7.05 -20.19 -1.61
CA ILE A 86 -7.58 -18.81 -1.54
C ILE A 86 -8.69 -18.60 -2.57
N LEU A 87 -8.47 -19.02 -3.82
CA LEU A 87 -9.46 -18.86 -4.90
C LEU A 87 -10.74 -19.67 -4.67
N SER A 88 -10.68 -20.72 -3.85
CA SER A 88 -11.81 -21.58 -3.50
C SER A 88 -12.47 -21.18 -2.18
N ALA A 89 -11.94 -20.19 -1.47
CA ALA A 89 -12.46 -19.78 -0.17
C ALA A 89 -13.78 -19.01 -0.31
N ASP A 90 -14.77 -19.42 0.49
CA ASP A 90 -16.12 -18.87 0.43
C ASP A 90 -16.15 -17.35 0.62
N GLY A 91 -16.88 -16.68 -0.27
CA GLY A 91 -17.10 -15.24 -0.23
C GLY A 91 -15.93 -14.40 -0.73
N LEU A 92 -14.88 -15.02 -1.27
CA LEU A 92 -13.80 -14.34 -1.99
C LEU A 92 -14.07 -14.34 -3.50
N ASP A 93 -13.71 -13.24 -4.14
CA ASP A 93 -13.73 -13.08 -5.59
C ASP A 93 -12.50 -12.26 -6.02
N VAL A 94 -12.29 -12.17 -7.34
CA VAL A 94 -11.13 -11.47 -7.92
C VAL A 94 -11.05 -10.03 -7.43
N SER A 95 -12.17 -9.30 -7.41
CA SER A 95 -12.22 -7.89 -7.02
C SER A 95 -11.83 -7.70 -5.56
N LYS A 96 -12.37 -8.53 -4.66
CA LYS A 96 -12.06 -8.47 -3.22
C LYS A 96 -10.60 -8.76 -2.93
N LEU A 97 -10.03 -9.76 -3.61
CA LEU A 97 -8.64 -10.16 -3.45
C LEU A 97 -7.67 -9.08 -3.96
N VAL A 98 -7.89 -8.58 -5.18
CA VAL A 98 -7.10 -7.47 -5.75
C VAL A 98 -7.21 -6.22 -4.89
N SER A 99 -8.43 -5.84 -4.48
CA SER A 99 -8.64 -4.67 -3.64
C SER A 99 -7.93 -4.79 -2.30
N THR A 100 -8.00 -5.96 -1.64
CA THR A 100 -7.36 -6.16 -0.34
C THR A 100 -5.83 -6.12 -0.43
N ALA A 101 -5.26 -6.75 -1.46
CA ALA A 101 -3.81 -6.70 -1.72
C ALA A 101 -3.34 -5.27 -2.02
N TRP A 102 -4.07 -4.54 -2.88
CA TRP A 102 -3.79 -3.14 -3.19
C TRP A 102 -3.87 -2.25 -1.95
N ASN A 103 -4.96 -2.36 -1.17
CA ASN A 103 -5.15 -1.58 0.06
C ASN A 103 -4.01 -1.79 1.05
N SER A 104 -3.44 -3.00 1.09
CA SER A 104 -2.32 -3.31 1.98
C SER A 104 -1.03 -2.67 1.46
N ALA A 105 -0.66 -2.94 0.22
CA ALA A 105 0.63 -2.51 -0.35
C ALA A 105 0.69 -1.01 -0.64
N SER A 106 -0.41 -0.40 -1.08
CA SER A 106 -0.43 1.00 -1.52
C SER A 106 -0.20 2.00 -0.40
N THR A 107 -0.28 1.61 0.88
CA THR A 107 0.11 2.49 1.99
C THR A 107 1.58 2.90 1.95
N PHE A 108 2.41 2.18 1.19
CA PHE A 108 3.82 2.51 1.01
C PHE A 108 4.01 3.93 0.46
N ARG A 109 5.03 4.63 0.95
CA ARG A 109 5.53 5.85 0.33
C ARG A 109 7.06 5.87 0.27
N GLY A 110 7.59 6.15 -0.92
CA GLY A 110 9.02 6.18 -1.20
C GLY A 110 9.78 7.31 -0.51
N THR A 111 9.09 8.34 0.00
CA THR A 111 9.68 9.51 0.64
C THR A 111 10.35 9.20 1.97
N ASP A 112 9.71 8.40 2.83
CA ASP A 112 10.24 7.97 4.13
C ASP A 112 10.27 6.45 4.31
N LYS A 113 9.90 5.71 3.25
CA LYS A 113 9.88 4.23 3.19
C LYS A 113 8.98 3.58 4.25
N ARG A 114 7.95 4.29 4.71
CA ARG A 114 6.88 3.74 5.58
C ARG A 114 5.75 3.14 4.77
N GLY A 115 4.91 2.34 5.44
CA GLY A 115 3.79 1.63 4.83
C GLY A 115 4.21 0.37 4.07
N GLY A 116 3.29 -0.20 3.30
CA GLY A 116 3.48 -1.43 2.55
C GLY A 116 2.72 -2.64 3.12
N ALA A 117 2.85 -3.79 2.46
CA ALA A 117 2.11 -5.00 2.79
C ALA A 117 2.77 -5.84 3.90
N ASN A 118 4.07 -5.69 4.13
CA ASN A 118 4.81 -6.38 5.18
C ASN A 118 4.35 -5.90 6.56
N GLY A 119 4.14 -6.84 7.48
CA GLY A 119 3.52 -6.59 8.77
C GLY A 119 2.01 -6.82 8.81
N ALA A 120 1.34 -7.04 7.67
CA ALA A 120 -0.13 -7.22 7.61
C ALA A 120 -0.92 -6.15 8.39
N ARG A 121 -0.40 -4.91 8.46
CA ARG A 121 -1.00 -3.86 9.29
C ARG A 121 -2.38 -3.42 8.83
N ILE A 122 -2.78 -3.76 7.61
CA ILE A 122 -4.16 -3.66 7.15
C ILE A 122 -5.16 -4.42 8.04
N ALA A 123 -4.71 -5.47 8.73
CA ALA A 123 -5.52 -6.25 9.67
C ALA A 123 -5.53 -5.69 11.10
N LEU A 124 -4.84 -4.57 11.35
CA LEU A 124 -4.69 -3.92 12.65
C LEU A 124 -5.31 -2.52 12.64
N GLU A 125 -5.48 -1.93 13.82
CA GLU A 125 -5.86 -0.52 13.92
C GLU A 125 -4.66 0.38 13.53
N PRO A 126 -4.92 1.51 12.83
CA PRO A 126 -6.24 2.01 12.43
C PRO A 126 -6.73 1.48 11.07
N GLN A 127 -5.87 0.82 10.30
CA GLN A 127 -6.12 0.51 8.87
C GLN A 127 -7.33 -0.38 8.62
N VAL A 128 -7.62 -1.30 9.55
CA VAL A 128 -8.75 -2.23 9.43
C VAL A 128 -10.11 -1.53 9.43
N ASN A 129 -10.17 -0.30 9.93
CA ASN A 129 -11.38 0.52 10.01
C ASN A 129 -11.35 1.77 9.12
N TRP A 130 -10.30 2.00 8.32
CA TRP A 130 -10.30 3.08 7.34
C TRP A 130 -11.44 2.91 6.34
N VAL A 131 -12.16 4.00 6.09
CA VAL A 131 -13.29 3.98 5.15
C VAL A 131 -12.79 3.62 3.75
N SER A 132 -11.60 4.11 3.37
CA SER A 132 -10.92 3.78 2.11
C SER A 132 -10.72 2.27 1.91
N ASN A 133 -10.64 1.50 3.00
CA ASN A 133 -10.37 0.07 2.93
C ASN A 133 -11.64 -0.80 2.90
N ASN A 134 -12.82 -0.19 2.91
CA ASN A 134 -14.11 -0.88 2.99
C ASN A 134 -14.11 -1.93 4.13
N PRO A 135 -14.21 -1.51 5.41
CA PRO A 135 -14.01 -2.38 6.56
C PRO A 135 -14.87 -3.64 6.58
N LYS A 136 -16.10 -3.58 6.05
CA LYS A 136 -17.00 -4.73 5.95
C LYS A 136 -16.43 -5.80 5.01
N GLN A 137 -16.04 -5.39 3.79
CA GLN A 137 -15.41 -6.29 2.82
C GLN A 137 -14.06 -6.78 3.34
N LEU A 138 -13.23 -5.88 3.86
CA LEU A 138 -11.91 -6.22 4.36
C LEU A 138 -11.98 -7.27 5.46
N LYS A 139 -12.85 -7.10 6.47
CA LYS A 139 -13.01 -8.07 7.56
C LYS A 139 -13.49 -9.44 7.07
N GLN A 140 -14.32 -9.48 6.03
CA GLN A 140 -14.71 -10.74 5.37
C GLN A 140 -13.48 -11.42 4.75
N VAL A 141 -12.68 -10.69 3.96
CA VAL A 141 -11.48 -11.24 3.29
C VAL A 141 -10.45 -11.71 4.32
N LEU A 142 -10.14 -10.89 5.33
CA LEU A 142 -9.19 -11.24 6.38
C LEU A 142 -9.63 -12.48 7.16
N SER A 143 -10.93 -12.64 7.41
CA SER A 143 -11.47 -13.84 8.08
C SER A 143 -11.23 -15.09 7.26
N ALA A 144 -11.49 -15.06 5.95
CA ALA A 144 -11.23 -16.18 5.05
C ALA A 144 -9.74 -16.50 4.93
N LEU A 145 -8.88 -15.48 4.74
CA LEU A 145 -7.43 -15.68 4.66
C LEU A 145 -6.84 -16.23 5.96
N LYS A 146 -7.35 -15.80 7.14
CA LYS A 146 -6.94 -16.36 8.44
C LYS A 146 -7.32 -17.83 8.58
N LYS A 147 -8.44 -18.28 8.00
CA LYS A 147 -8.81 -19.71 7.96
C LYS A 147 -7.79 -20.49 7.12
N VAL A 148 -7.51 -20.03 5.90
CA VAL A 148 -6.48 -20.63 5.02
C VAL A 148 -5.12 -20.68 5.72
N GLN A 149 -4.73 -19.59 6.39
CA GLN A 149 -3.49 -19.51 7.17
C GLN A 149 -3.42 -20.58 8.24
N LYS A 150 -4.48 -20.68 9.06
CA LYS A 150 -4.56 -21.63 10.18
C LYS A 150 -4.50 -23.07 9.67
N ASP A 151 -5.25 -23.37 8.61
CA ASP A 151 -5.32 -24.70 8.03
C ASP A 151 -3.98 -25.13 7.46
N PHE A 152 -3.31 -24.27 6.68
CA PHE A 152 -1.97 -24.54 6.18
C PHE A 152 -0.96 -24.70 7.32
N ASN A 153 -0.89 -23.73 8.24
CA ASN A 153 0.11 -23.72 9.32
C ASN A 153 -0.03 -24.90 10.29
N SER A 154 -1.23 -25.48 10.43
CA SER A 154 -1.45 -26.68 11.24
C SER A 154 -0.97 -27.98 10.59
N LYS A 155 -0.80 -28.00 9.26
CA LYS A 155 -0.48 -29.19 8.47
C LYS A 155 0.92 -29.15 7.84
N SER A 156 1.55 -27.97 7.79
CA SER A 156 2.80 -27.71 7.05
C SER A 156 4.09 -27.97 7.83
N GLY A 157 4.03 -28.68 8.97
CA GLY A 157 5.21 -28.98 9.79
C GLY A 157 5.93 -27.72 10.30
N SER A 158 7.24 -27.60 10.01
CA SER A 158 8.06 -26.43 10.37
C SER A 158 7.78 -25.19 9.51
N LYS A 159 7.26 -25.35 8.29
CA LYS A 159 6.92 -24.23 7.40
C LYS A 159 5.76 -23.43 7.96
N LYS A 160 5.80 -22.12 7.77
CA LYS A 160 4.70 -21.21 8.15
C LYS A 160 4.52 -20.12 7.11
N VAL A 161 3.25 -19.77 6.85
CA VAL A 161 2.85 -18.63 6.03
C VAL A 161 2.24 -17.54 6.91
N SER A 162 2.62 -16.29 6.65
CA SER A 162 2.08 -15.10 7.30
C SER A 162 0.79 -14.64 6.62
N LEU A 163 -0.04 -13.89 7.34
CA LEU A 163 -1.22 -13.25 6.77
C LEU A 163 -0.79 -12.19 5.74
N ALA A 164 0.32 -11.50 5.98
CA ALA A 164 0.93 -10.55 5.05
C ALA A 164 1.22 -11.20 3.68
N ASP A 165 1.83 -12.39 3.68
CA ASP A 165 2.09 -13.14 2.46
C ASP A 165 0.78 -13.62 1.79
N LEU A 166 -0.20 -14.10 2.57
CA LEU A 166 -1.49 -14.55 2.01
C LEU A 166 -2.32 -13.43 1.38
N ILE A 167 -2.25 -12.20 1.92
CA ILE A 167 -2.92 -11.04 1.33
C ILE A 167 -2.34 -10.75 -0.07
N VAL A 168 -1.01 -10.71 -0.19
CA VAL A 168 -0.34 -10.48 -1.48
C VAL A 168 -0.57 -11.66 -2.43
N LEU A 169 -0.42 -12.89 -1.94
CA LEU A 169 -0.63 -14.10 -2.73
C LEU A 169 -2.07 -14.23 -3.25
N GLY A 170 -3.06 -13.78 -2.47
CA GLY A 170 -4.44 -13.71 -2.90
C GLY A 170 -4.63 -12.74 -4.07
N GLY A 171 -3.97 -11.58 -4.04
CA GLY A 171 -3.95 -10.63 -5.17
C GLY A 171 -3.28 -11.21 -6.42
N VAL A 172 -2.15 -11.90 -6.25
CA VAL A 172 -1.44 -12.65 -7.32
C VAL A 172 -2.39 -13.67 -7.97
N ALA A 173 -3.00 -14.55 -7.17
CA ALA A 173 -3.92 -15.57 -7.68
C ALA A 173 -5.12 -14.96 -8.41
N ALA A 174 -5.61 -13.81 -7.94
CA ALA A 174 -6.72 -13.10 -8.55
C ALA A 174 -6.35 -12.49 -9.92
N ILE A 175 -5.14 -11.94 -10.08
CA ILE A 175 -4.66 -11.40 -11.35
C ILE A 175 -4.43 -12.50 -12.37
N GLU A 176 -3.81 -13.62 -11.96
CA GLU A 176 -3.65 -14.79 -12.83
C GLU A 176 -5.02 -15.29 -13.32
N LYS A 177 -6.01 -15.40 -12.42
CA LYS A 177 -7.39 -15.77 -12.77
C LYS A 177 -8.05 -14.77 -13.70
N ALA A 178 -7.84 -13.46 -13.51
CA ALA A 178 -8.38 -12.41 -14.38
C ALA A 178 -7.77 -12.47 -15.78
N ALA A 179 -6.46 -12.70 -15.89
CA ALA A 179 -5.77 -12.83 -17.16
C ALA A 179 -6.22 -14.10 -17.92
N GLN A 180 -6.39 -15.22 -17.20
CA GLN A 180 -6.96 -16.45 -17.76
C GLN A 180 -8.38 -16.24 -18.30
N ALA A 181 -9.23 -15.51 -17.58
CA ALA A 181 -10.57 -15.15 -18.04
C ALA A 181 -10.57 -14.26 -19.29
N ALA A 182 -9.51 -13.48 -19.50
CA ALA A 182 -9.29 -12.67 -20.70
C ALA A 182 -8.67 -13.46 -21.88
N GLY A 183 -8.46 -14.78 -21.73
CA GLY A 183 -7.96 -15.66 -22.79
C GLY A 183 -6.44 -15.83 -22.82
N PHE A 184 -5.70 -15.24 -21.86
CA PHE A 184 -4.26 -15.44 -21.74
C PHE A 184 -3.97 -16.78 -21.08
N LYS A 185 -3.11 -17.58 -21.70
CA LYS A 185 -2.64 -18.86 -21.15
C LYS A 185 -1.32 -18.64 -20.42
N ASP A 186 -1.08 -19.44 -19.38
CA ASP A 186 0.22 -19.53 -18.71
C ASP A 186 0.73 -18.19 -18.13
N VAL A 187 -0.18 -17.36 -17.64
CA VAL A 187 0.19 -16.13 -16.93
C VAL A 187 0.63 -16.46 -15.51
N GLU A 188 1.90 -16.20 -15.23
CA GLU A 188 2.49 -16.30 -13.90
C GLU A 188 2.80 -14.92 -13.35
N VAL A 189 2.30 -14.62 -12.16
CA VAL A 189 2.62 -13.37 -11.46
C VAL A 189 3.69 -13.67 -10.42
N PRO A 190 4.87 -13.01 -10.49
CA PRO A 190 5.94 -13.27 -9.54
C PRO A 190 5.52 -13.01 -8.10
N PHE A 191 5.85 -13.95 -7.21
CA PHE A 191 5.58 -13.86 -5.78
C PHE A 191 6.80 -14.30 -4.97
N THR A 192 7.23 -13.44 -4.05
CA THR A 192 8.33 -13.73 -3.11
C THR A 192 7.78 -13.81 -1.69
N PRO A 193 7.83 -14.97 -1.02
CA PRO A 193 7.40 -15.10 0.38
C PRO A 193 8.40 -14.42 1.33
N GLY A 194 8.02 -14.29 2.60
CA GLY A 194 8.91 -13.81 3.66
C GLY A 194 8.39 -12.58 4.42
N ARG A 195 7.22 -12.06 4.07
CA ARG A 195 6.56 -11.06 4.91
C ARG A 195 6.20 -11.68 6.25
N VAL A 196 6.11 -10.84 7.28
CA VAL A 196 5.76 -11.24 8.64
C VAL A 196 4.51 -10.50 9.11
N ASP A 197 3.88 -10.99 10.17
CA ASP A 197 2.69 -10.37 10.76
C ASP A 197 3.10 -9.54 11.97
N ALA A 198 2.95 -8.21 11.91
CA ALA A 198 3.18 -7.33 13.04
C ALA A 198 2.04 -7.43 14.07
N THR A 199 2.28 -6.92 15.26
CA THR A 199 1.29 -6.87 16.34
C THR A 199 0.77 -5.45 16.57
N GLN A 200 -0.37 -5.31 17.26
CA GLN A 200 -0.91 -3.99 17.60
C GLN A 200 0.06 -3.18 18.47
N ASN A 201 0.77 -3.83 19.39
CA ASN A 201 1.77 -3.17 20.25
C ASN A 201 3.00 -2.66 19.47
N GLN A 202 3.22 -3.16 18.25
CA GLN A 202 4.27 -2.72 17.33
C GLN A 202 3.76 -1.67 16.32
N THR A 203 2.58 -1.09 16.55
CA THR A 203 1.91 -0.19 15.61
C THR A 203 1.44 1.09 16.32
N ASP A 204 2.06 2.22 15.99
CA ASP A 204 1.67 3.54 16.50
C ASP A 204 0.47 4.08 15.72
N LEU A 205 -0.69 4.13 16.38
CA LEU A 205 -1.96 4.51 15.76
C LEU A 205 -1.92 5.91 15.13
N VAL A 206 -1.29 6.88 15.81
CA VAL A 206 -1.22 8.26 15.34
C VAL A 206 -0.35 8.33 14.09
N GLN A 207 0.81 7.67 14.12
CA GLN A 207 1.72 7.69 12.99
C GLN A 207 1.19 6.95 11.75
N PHE A 208 0.40 5.90 11.95
CA PHE A 208 -0.29 5.21 10.86
C PHE A 208 -1.46 6.03 10.32
N GLY A 209 -2.13 6.85 11.14
CA GLY A 209 -3.17 7.77 10.66
C GLY A 209 -2.72 8.70 9.53
N TYR A 210 -1.44 9.09 9.50
CA TYR A 210 -0.88 9.90 8.39
C TYR A 210 -0.69 9.15 7.07
N LEU A 211 -0.97 7.84 7.04
CA LEU A 211 -0.91 6.99 5.85
C LEU A 211 -2.31 6.73 5.26
N GLU A 212 -3.39 7.16 5.92
CA GLU A 212 -4.75 7.03 5.38
C GLU A 212 -4.87 7.89 4.12
N PRO A 213 -5.23 7.30 2.96
CA PRO A 213 -5.35 8.05 1.73
C PRO A 213 -6.63 8.89 1.74
N LEU A 214 -6.48 10.22 1.58
CA LEU A 214 -7.63 11.13 1.41
C LEU A 214 -8.36 10.88 0.08
N ALA A 215 -7.60 10.59 -0.97
CA ALA A 215 -8.09 10.11 -2.24
C ALA A 215 -7.10 9.07 -2.81
N ASP A 216 -7.61 8.14 -3.60
CA ASP A 216 -6.82 7.12 -4.27
C ASP A 216 -7.43 6.85 -5.65
N GLY A 217 -6.85 7.48 -6.68
CA GLY A 217 -7.31 7.38 -8.05
C GLY A 217 -7.22 5.96 -8.63
N PHE A 218 -6.32 5.10 -8.11
CA PHE A 218 -6.23 3.69 -8.53
C PHE A 218 -7.45 2.86 -8.10
N ARG A 219 -8.20 3.35 -7.10
CA ARG A 219 -9.45 2.74 -6.62
C ARG A 219 -10.68 3.60 -6.89
N ASN A 220 -10.50 4.71 -7.59
CA ASN A 220 -11.53 5.72 -7.78
C ASN A 220 -12.19 6.18 -6.47
N TYR A 221 -11.37 6.37 -5.42
CA TYR A 221 -11.81 6.71 -4.07
C TYR A 221 -11.47 8.15 -3.69
N GLY A 222 -12.37 8.79 -2.95
CA GLY A 222 -12.18 10.15 -2.44
C GLY A 222 -12.51 11.22 -3.47
N HIS A 223 -12.16 12.46 -3.16
CA HIS A 223 -12.39 13.62 -4.01
C HIS A 223 -11.24 14.63 -3.86
N GLY A 224 -11.12 15.54 -4.81
CA GLY A 224 -10.20 16.67 -4.73
C GLY A 224 -10.47 17.56 -3.51
N THR A 225 -9.53 18.44 -3.22
CA THR A 225 -9.65 19.49 -2.20
C THR A 225 -9.72 20.86 -2.87
N ALA A 226 -9.93 21.92 -2.07
CA ALA A 226 -9.83 23.29 -2.57
C ALA A 226 -8.43 23.65 -3.13
N ARG A 227 -7.39 22.86 -2.82
CA ARG A 227 -6.01 23.12 -3.23
C ARG A 227 -5.47 22.18 -4.30
N ALA A 228 -6.10 21.01 -4.49
CA ALA A 228 -5.62 19.99 -5.41
C ALA A 228 -6.79 19.18 -5.98
N ARG A 229 -6.80 18.97 -7.28
CA ARG A 229 -7.79 18.15 -7.99
C ARG A 229 -7.46 16.66 -7.87
N THR A 230 -8.44 15.80 -8.11
CA THR A 230 -8.29 14.35 -7.99
C THR A 230 -7.17 13.79 -8.88
N GLU A 231 -6.98 14.32 -10.08
CA GLU A 231 -5.87 13.92 -10.97
C GLU A 231 -4.49 14.37 -10.47
N GLU A 232 -4.40 15.51 -9.77
CA GLU A 232 -3.14 15.97 -9.17
C GLU A 232 -2.76 15.09 -7.97
N ILE A 233 -3.77 14.68 -7.18
CA ILE A 233 -3.59 13.72 -6.08
C ILE A 233 -3.23 12.33 -6.61
N LEU A 234 -3.76 11.90 -7.76
CA LEU A 234 -3.35 10.65 -8.42
C LEU A 234 -1.86 10.69 -8.78
N VAL A 235 -1.37 11.78 -9.39
CA VAL A 235 0.04 11.93 -9.76
C VAL A 235 0.94 11.96 -8.51
N ASP A 236 0.55 12.69 -7.46
CA ASP A 236 1.25 12.67 -6.17
C ASP A 236 1.33 11.25 -5.60
N ARG A 237 0.20 10.52 -5.61
CA ARG A 237 0.14 9.14 -5.14
C ARG A 237 1.02 8.20 -5.95
N ALA A 238 1.04 8.36 -7.27
CA ALA A 238 1.92 7.59 -8.16
C ALA A 238 3.40 7.86 -7.85
N ALA A 239 3.77 9.11 -7.58
CA ALA A 239 5.11 9.48 -7.17
C ALA A 239 5.50 8.86 -5.81
N LEU A 240 4.59 8.87 -4.82
CA LEU A 240 4.80 8.18 -3.54
C LEU A 240 5.00 6.66 -3.74
N LEU A 241 4.30 6.05 -4.69
CA LEU A 241 4.47 4.65 -5.07
C LEU A 241 5.67 4.42 -6.02
N THR A 242 6.47 5.44 -6.31
CA THR A 242 7.63 5.40 -7.22
C THR A 242 7.29 4.95 -8.64
N LEU A 243 6.04 5.16 -9.07
CA LEU A 243 5.54 4.80 -10.38
C LEU A 243 5.95 5.85 -11.42
N THR A 244 6.38 5.36 -12.57
CA THR A 244 6.55 6.15 -13.79
C THR A 244 5.19 6.41 -14.44
N PRO A 245 5.07 7.39 -15.36
CA PRO A 245 3.80 7.63 -16.08
C PRO A 245 3.26 6.39 -16.82
N PRO A 246 4.08 5.53 -17.48
CA PRO A 246 3.60 4.28 -18.06
C PRO A 246 3.05 3.29 -17.03
N GLU A 247 3.73 3.12 -15.89
CA GLU A 247 3.27 2.24 -14.81
C GLU A 247 2.00 2.76 -14.15
N MET A 248 1.88 4.08 -13.94
CA MET A 248 0.64 4.69 -13.45
C MET A 248 -0.51 4.45 -14.44
N THR A 249 -0.26 4.60 -15.74
CA THR A 249 -1.28 4.46 -16.79
C THR A 249 -1.82 3.04 -16.87
N VAL A 250 -0.95 2.04 -16.85
CA VAL A 250 -1.38 0.63 -16.94
C VAL A 250 -2.22 0.22 -15.72
N LEU A 251 -2.02 0.86 -14.57
CA LEU A 251 -2.72 0.56 -13.31
C LEU A 251 -4.12 1.20 -13.19
N VAL A 252 -4.52 2.17 -14.04
CA VAL A 252 -5.81 2.89 -13.94
C VAL A 252 -6.73 2.71 -15.17
N ALA A 253 -6.16 2.48 -16.35
CA ALA A 253 -6.73 2.66 -17.70
C ALA A 253 -8.27 2.56 -17.91
N TYR A 254 -8.94 3.70 -18.25
CA TYR A 254 -10.17 3.86 -19.07
C TYR A 254 -10.33 5.34 -19.59
N SER A 255 -11.29 5.68 -20.50
CA SER A 255 -11.39 7.00 -21.20
C SER A 255 -12.82 7.63 -21.31
N TRP A 256 -13.09 8.92 -20.99
CA TRP A 256 -14.47 9.53 -21.12
C TRP A 256 -14.59 11.09 -21.22
N ALA A 257 -15.86 11.60 -21.28
CA ALA A 257 -16.26 13.02 -21.32
C ALA A 257 -17.66 13.35 -20.67
N LYS A 258 -17.86 14.63 -20.30
CA LYS A 258 -18.94 15.40 -19.59
C LYS A 258 -19.32 15.13 -18.10
N LYS A 259 -19.56 16.25 -17.36
CA LYS A 259 -19.46 16.51 -15.90
C LYS A 259 -20.81 16.44 -15.14
N ASP A 260 -20.81 15.97 -13.89
CA ASP A 260 -21.92 16.11 -12.91
C ASP A 260 -21.95 17.48 -12.19
N SER A 261 -22.91 17.70 -11.29
CA SER A 261 -23.12 18.98 -10.60
C SER A 261 -22.06 19.32 -9.54
N GLN A 262 -21.32 18.32 -9.04
CA GLN A 262 -20.24 18.49 -8.06
C GLN A 262 -18.85 18.56 -8.73
N GLY A 263 -18.73 18.06 -9.96
CA GLY A 263 -17.55 18.13 -10.79
C GLY A 263 -16.56 16.98 -10.71
N GLU A 264 -16.92 15.92 -10.00
CA GLU A 264 -16.05 14.76 -9.76
C GLU A 264 -16.51 13.52 -10.54
N LEU A 265 -17.80 13.31 -10.78
CA LEU A 265 -18.30 12.19 -11.58
C LEU A 265 -18.70 12.64 -13.00
N TRP A 266 -18.39 11.79 -13.98
CA TRP A 266 -18.54 12.04 -15.41
C TRP A 266 -19.29 10.88 -16.04
N THR A 267 -20.24 11.14 -16.94
CA THR A 267 -21.06 10.08 -17.58
C THR A 267 -20.71 9.92 -19.06
N GLY A 268 -20.23 8.73 -19.43
CA GLY A 268 -20.03 8.35 -20.81
C GLY A 268 -21.35 7.98 -21.46
N THR A 269 -21.76 8.70 -22.50
CA THR A 269 -22.96 8.38 -23.29
C THR A 269 -22.56 7.90 -24.68
N ASP A 270 -23.34 6.98 -25.24
CA ASP A 270 -23.22 6.63 -26.64
C ASP A 270 -23.51 7.86 -27.52
N ARG A 271 -22.63 8.13 -28.50
CA ARG A 271 -22.74 9.34 -29.32
C ARG A 271 -24.00 9.34 -30.19
N ALA A 272 -24.43 8.17 -30.67
CA ALA A 272 -25.56 7.99 -31.57
C ALA A 272 -26.88 7.87 -30.81
N THR A 273 -26.93 7.01 -29.79
CA THR A 273 -28.18 6.72 -29.06
C THR A 273 -28.41 7.63 -27.86
N LYS A 274 -27.40 8.40 -27.44
CA LYS A 274 -27.39 9.21 -26.21
C LYS A 274 -27.63 8.42 -24.92
N SER A 275 -27.65 7.09 -24.98
CA SER A 275 -27.82 6.25 -23.81
C SER A 275 -26.57 6.34 -22.94
N VAL A 276 -26.74 6.51 -21.64
CA VAL A 276 -25.64 6.39 -20.67
C VAL A 276 -25.07 4.98 -20.75
N LYS A 277 -23.77 4.88 -20.96
CA LYS A 277 -23.02 3.62 -20.99
C LYS A 277 -22.08 3.47 -19.79
N TRP A 278 -21.52 4.57 -19.27
CA TRP A 278 -20.45 4.51 -18.27
C TRP A 278 -20.46 5.69 -17.29
N THR A 279 -19.76 5.54 -16.17
CA THR A 279 -19.46 6.61 -15.19
C THR A 279 -17.97 6.58 -14.83
N ALA A 280 -17.35 7.74 -14.61
CA ALA A 280 -15.92 7.89 -14.35
C ALA A 280 -15.61 9.15 -13.51
N THR A 281 -14.38 9.32 -13.03
CA THR A 281 -13.92 10.54 -12.37
C THR A 281 -12.75 11.19 -13.10
N ARG A 282 -12.28 12.34 -12.60
CA ARG A 282 -11.11 13.04 -13.17
C ARG A 282 -9.85 12.17 -13.20
N ALA A 283 -9.69 11.25 -12.22
CA ALA A 283 -8.59 10.29 -12.19
C ALA A 283 -8.62 9.35 -13.41
N ASP A 284 -9.81 8.99 -13.90
CA ASP A 284 -9.95 8.20 -15.11
C ASP A 284 -9.73 9.09 -16.35
N LEU A 285 -10.32 10.30 -16.37
CA LEU A 285 -10.35 11.15 -17.58
C LEU A 285 -8.99 11.75 -17.95
N VAL A 286 -8.08 11.87 -17.00
CA VAL A 286 -6.76 12.46 -17.25
C VAL A 286 -5.99 11.68 -18.32
N PHE A 287 -6.17 10.36 -18.38
CA PHE A 287 -5.55 9.48 -19.38
C PHE A 287 -6.05 9.71 -20.81
N GLY A 288 -7.25 10.27 -20.98
CA GLY A 288 -7.80 10.63 -22.29
C GLY A 288 -7.53 12.09 -22.70
N SER A 289 -7.03 12.93 -21.79
CA SER A 289 -7.00 14.40 -21.95
C SER A 289 -5.59 15.00 -21.82
N HIS A 290 -4.74 14.51 -20.92
CA HIS A 290 -3.36 14.99 -20.80
C HIS A 290 -2.53 14.43 -21.96
N ALA A 291 -1.86 15.30 -22.73
CA ALA A 291 -1.21 14.91 -23.99
C ALA A 291 -0.25 13.70 -23.83
N GLU A 292 0.59 13.70 -22.79
CA GLU A 292 1.54 12.62 -22.55
C GLU A 292 0.86 11.31 -22.09
N LEU A 293 -0.14 11.40 -21.20
CA LEU A 293 -0.83 10.20 -20.69
C LEU A 293 -1.74 9.60 -21.76
N ARG A 294 -2.28 10.45 -22.63
CA ARG A 294 -3.03 10.06 -23.82
C ARG A 294 -2.15 9.31 -24.80
N ALA A 295 -0.94 9.80 -25.09
CA ALA A 295 0.00 9.09 -25.96
C ALA A 295 0.32 7.68 -25.42
N ILE A 296 0.48 7.53 -24.10
CA ILE A 296 0.68 6.22 -23.46
C ILE A 296 -0.58 5.34 -23.58
N SER A 297 -1.75 5.92 -23.36
CA SER A 297 -3.04 5.21 -23.45
C SER A 297 -3.33 4.75 -24.88
N GLU A 298 -2.92 5.50 -25.90
CA GLU A 298 -3.03 5.12 -27.31
C GLU A 298 -2.14 3.89 -27.63
N VAL A 299 -0.96 3.77 -27.00
CA VAL A 299 -0.14 2.55 -27.10
C VAL A 299 -0.89 1.34 -26.53
N TYR A 300 -1.41 1.42 -25.30
CA TYR A 300 -2.11 0.28 -24.69
C TYR A 300 -3.50 -0.01 -25.30
N GLY A 301 -4.12 0.99 -25.92
CA GLY A 301 -5.39 0.85 -26.63
C GLY A 301 -5.27 0.33 -28.07
N SER A 302 -4.05 0.13 -28.57
CA SER A 302 -3.81 -0.41 -29.91
C SER A 302 -4.23 -1.88 -30.01
N ALA A 303 -4.67 -2.31 -31.19
CA ALA A 303 -5.28 -3.63 -31.40
C ALA A 303 -4.34 -4.81 -31.08
N ASP A 304 -3.03 -4.58 -31.17
CA ASP A 304 -1.92 -5.50 -30.92
C ASP A 304 -1.32 -5.38 -29.51
N ALA A 305 -1.82 -4.46 -28.67
CA ALA A 305 -1.19 -4.14 -27.39
C ALA A 305 -1.67 -5.00 -26.20
N LYS A 306 -2.59 -5.95 -26.41
CA LYS A 306 -3.20 -6.74 -25.32
C LYS A 306 -2.16 -7.49 -24.48
N GLU A 307 -1.21 -8.16 -25.13
CA GLU A 307 -0.15 -8.92 -24.46
C GLU A 307 0.82 -8.01 -23.71
N LYS A 308 1.17 -6.87 -24.33
CA LYS A 308 1.98 -5.83 -23.70
C LYS A 308 1.29 -5.26 -22.46
N PHE A 309 0.00 -4.94 -22.56
CA PHE A 309 -0.77 -4.41 -21.43
C PHE A 309 -0.76 -5.38 -20.24
N VAL A 310 -1.05 -6.67 -20.46
CA VAL A 310 -1.04 -7.66 -19.37
C VAL A 310 0.34 -7.80 -18.74
N LYS A 311 1.40 -7.88 -19.55
CA LYS A 311 2.78 -7.97 -19.06
C LYS A 311 3.17 -6.74 -18.23
N ASP A 312 2.88 -5.55 -18.72
CA ASP A 312 3.25 -4.29 -18.06
C ASP A 312 2.40 -4.07 -16.80
N PHE A 313 1.12 -4.48 -16.82
CA PHE A 313 0.26 -4.48 -15.64
C PHE A 313 0.82 -5.39 -14.54
N ILE A 314 1.20 -6.62 -14.89
CA ILE A 314 1.80 -7.58 -13.94
C ILE A 314 3.11 -7.01 -13.37
N SER A 315 3.96 -6.42 -14.21
CA SER A 315 5.20 -5.79 -13.76
C SER A 315 4.95 -4.67 -12.76
N ALA A 316 4.02 -3.75 -13.07
CA ALA A 316 3.67 -2.64 -12.20
C ALA A 316 3.02 -3.12 -10.88
N TRP A 317 2.14 -4.13 -10.96
CA TRP A 317 1.54 -4.77 -9.79
C TRP A 317 2.60 -5.40 -8.88
N THR A 318 3.48 -6.24 -9.44
CA THR A 318 4.55 -6.91 -8.70
C THR A 318 5.50 -5.90 -8.07
N LYS A 319 5.80 -4.78 -8.75
CA LYS A 319 6.57 -3.68 -8.18
C LYS A 319 5.90 -3.13 -6.92
N VAL A 320 4.63 -2.74 -6.99
CA VAL A 320 3.89 -2.19 -5.83
C VAL A 320 3.86 -3.16 -4.66
N MET A 321 3.61 -4.45 -4.94
CA MET A 321 3.57 -5.48 -3.89
C MET A 321 4.91 -5.67 -3.16
N ASN A 322 6.03 -5.26 -3.76
CA ASN A 322 7.38 -5.46 -3.23
C ASN A 322 8.10 -4.17 -2.79
N LEU A 323 7.42 -3.01 -2.80
CA LEU A 323 8.04 -1.71 -2.46
C LEU A 323 8.65 -1.64 -1.05
N ASP A 324 8.13 -2.43 -0.10
CA ASP A 324 8.60 -2.50 1.29
C ASP A 324 9.48 -3.73 1.59
N ARG A 325 9.82 -4.51 0.58
CA ARG A 325 10.60 -5.76 0.70
C ARG A 325 12.10 -5.48 0.73
N PHE A 326 12.54 -4.68 1.70
CA PHE A 326 13.96 -4.40 1.92
C PHE A 326 14.73 -5.60 2.50
N ASP A 327 14.03 -6.64 2.94
CA ASP A 327 14.58 -7.91 3.43
C ASP A 327 15.12 -8.81 2.31
N VAL A 328 14.64 -8.63 1.08
CA VAL A 328 15.15 -9.36 -0.09
C VAL A 328 16.05 -8.45 -0.90
N LYS A 329 17.14 -9.01 -1.43
CA LYS A 329 17.94 -8.28 -2.42
C LYS A 329 17.09 -8.15 -3.67
N ALA A 330 16.89 -6.91 -4.15
CA ALA A 330 16.37 -6.70 -5.49
C ALA A 330 17.32 -7.39 -6.48
N GLU A 331 16.80 -8.31 -7.31
CA GLU A 331 17.49 -8.66 -8.54
C GLU A 331 17.60 -7.38 -9.35
N LYS A 332 18.83 -6.91 -9.56
CA LYS A 332 19.14 -5.72 -10.35
C LYS A 332 19.12 -6.06 -11.82
#